data_AF-A0A2A2FGC9-F1
#
_entry.id   AF-A0A2A2FGC9-F1
#
_cell.length_a   1.000
_cell.length_b   1.000
_cell.length_c   1.000
_cell.angle_alpha   90.00
_cell.angle_beta   90.00
_cell.angle_gamma   90.00
#
_symmetry.space_group_name_H-M   'P 1'
#
loop_
_entity.id
_entity.type
_entity.pdbx_description
1 polymer ?
#
loop_
_entity_poly.entity_id
_entity_poly.type
_entity_poly.pdbx_seq_one_letter_code
_entity_poly.pdbx_strand_id
1 'polypeptide(L)'
;MAPDRRRALRLAGACLLGIPSAGCLSTADPVASEDSERSEPPGDSEASEPGYDQCHLVRIEYHRLPGDVRTEIDAALENGDYRSESLRFDDAVDASYSYVVIDDTPYDPRVEDVDSEAKTLMLTEVDSVRKPDPPSFTVRNTADREHEVRIELAGEEPLVDETVTIESHDFRKYHPTDEFGSYELTVETLTGSEETRRFDFVVDDFRTEAEVTITDDEVHVSQGVIDYAPCEWDG
;
A
#
# COMPACT_ATOMS: atom_id res chain seq x y z
N MET A 1 -29.09 25.54 -5.39
CA MET A 1 -29.55 26.27 -4.18
C MET A 1 -28.75 25.70 -3.02
N ALA A 2 -27.67 26.39 -2.64
CA ALA A 2 -26.68 25.94 -1.67
C ALA A 2 -26.73 26.85 -0.44
N PRO A 3 -26.43 26.36 0.78
CA PRO A 3 -26.05 27.22 1.88
C PRO A 3 -24.55 27.23 2.09
N ASP A 4 -23.99 28.40 1.79
CA ASP A 4 -22.68 28.93 2.13
C ASP A 4 -22.48 28.96 3.67
N ARG A 5 -21.34 28.48 4.18
CA ARG A 5 -20.91 28.65 5.58
C ARG A 5 -19.49 29.21 5.65
N ARG A 6 -19.42 30.54 5.57
CA ARG A 6 -18.26 31.32 6.02
C ARG A 6 -18.32 31.48 7.54
N ARG A 7 -17.26 31.08 8.24
CA ARG A 7 -16.87 31.64 9.55
C ARG A 7 -15.37 31.94 9.56
N ALA A 8 -15.08 33.23 9.56
CA ALA A 8 -13.78 33.76 9.95
C ALA A 8 -13.74 33.90 11.47
N LEU A 9 -12.58 33.65 12.10
CA LEU A 9 -12.12 34.46 13.22
C LEU A 9 -10.58 34.40 13.32
N ARG A 10 -9.98 35.59 13.44
CA ARG A 10 -8.55 35.87 13.62
C ARG A 10 -8.20 35.90 15.11
N LEU A 11 -6.96 35.54 15.48
CA LEU A 11 -6.15 36.10 16.60
C LEU A 11 -4.78 35.37 16.56
N ALA A 12 -3.70 35.95 16.04
CA ALA A 12 -2.77 36.92 16.64
C ALA A 12 -1.99 36.39 17.87
N GLY A 13 -0.65 36.31 17.76
CA GLY A 13 0.25 36.06 18.89
C GLY A 13 1.70 35.81 18.47
N ALA A 14 2.47 36.89 18.30
CA ALA A 14 3.92 36.84 18.06
C ALA A 14 4.70 36.64 19.37
N CYS A 15 5.84 35.93 19.32
CA CYS A 15 6.97 36.18 20.20
C CYS A 15 8.30 35.87 19.49
N LEU A 16 9.14 36.91 19.43
CA LEU A 16 10.55 36.92 19.06
C LEU A 16 11.37 36.10 20.07
N LEU A 17 12.53 35.59 19.64
CA LEU A 17 13.85 35.89 20.24
C LEU A 17 14.96 35.20 19.44
N GLY A 18 15.92 36.00 18.96
CA GLY A 18 17.15 35.53 18.34
C GLY A 18 18.31 35.43 19.33
N ILE A 19 19.36 34.72 18.92
CA ILE A 19 20.70 34.79 19.52
C ILE A 19 21.71 34.74 18.38
N PRO A 20 22.55 35.78 18.20
CA PRO A 20 23.79 35.67 17.44
C PRO A 20 24.97 35.49 18.39
N SER A 21 25.91 34.62 18.02
CA SER A 21 27.24 34.58 18.63
C SER A 21 28.29 34.51 17.52
N ALA A 22 29.06 35.59 17.42
CA ALA A 22 30.27 35.73 16.61
C ALA A 22 31.49 35.89 17.54
N GLY A 23 32.67 35.49 17.06
CA GLY A 23 33.99 35.73 17.65
C GLY A 23 34.78 34.43 17.89
N CYS A 24 36.07 34.27 17.58
CA CYS A 24 37.13 35.24 17.28
C CYS A 24 38.24 34.61 16.42
N LEU A 25 38.87 35.46 15.60
CA LEU A 25 40.19 35.27 15.00
C LEU A 25 41.29 35.12 16.07
N SER A 26 42.31 34.30 15.78
CA SER A 26 43.65 34.48 16.35
C SER A 26 44.72 34.03 15.34
N THR A 27 45.67 34.93 15.07
CA THR A 27 46.78 34.81 14.12
C THR A 27 48.09 34.67 14.90
N ALA A 28 48.98 33.73 14.54
CA ALA A 28 50.45 33.85 14.61
C ALA A 28 51.17 32.57 14.11
N ASP A 29 51.86 32.70 12.96
CA ASP A 29 52.97 31.88 12.43
C ASP A 29 54.29 32.07 13.23
N PRO A 30 55.45 31.44 12.89
CA PRO A 30 55.77 30.24 12.08
C PRO A 30 56.81 29.30 12.74
N VAL A 31 56.90 28.03 12.33
CA VAL A 31 58.21 27.33 12.28
C VAL A 31 58.20 26.26 11.19
N ALA A 32 59.16 26.37 10.27
CA ALA A 32 59.47 25.37 9.26
C ALA A 32 60.06 24.11 9.93
N SER A 33 59.61 22.94 9.50
CA SER A 33 60.41 21.73 9.36
C SER A 33 59.66 20.80 8.43
N GLU A 34 60.29 20.55 7.29
CA GLU A 34 59.93 19.56 6.30
C GLU A 34 60.08 18.18 6.94
N ASP A 35 58.99 17.41 7.02
CA ASP A 35 59.11 15.96 7.02
C ASP A 35 57.91 15.36 6.28
N SER A 36 58.24 14.61 5.25
CA SER A 36 57.33 13.94 4.35
C SER A 36 56.64 12.79 5.08
N GLU A 37 55.37 12.96 5.42
CA GLU A 37 54.46 11.83 5.57
C GLU A 37 53.32 12.01 4.59
N ARG A 38 53.41 11.20 3.53
CA ARG A 38 52.41 10.99 2.49
C ARG A 38 51.08 10.62 3.15
N SER A 39 50.26 11.63 3.44
CA SER A 39 48.86 11.44 3.75
C SER A 39 48.17 11.07 2.45
N GLU A 40 47.85 9.79 2.29
CA GLU A 40 46.88 9.35 1.30
C GLU A 40 45.60 10.17 1.54
N PRO A 41 45.00 10.79 0.50
CA PRO A 41 43.71 11.44 0.69
C PRO A 41 42.75 10.38 1.22
N PRO A 42 41.88 10.70 2.21
CA PRO A 42 40.79 9.80 2.54
C PRO A 42 40.08 9.53 1.23
N GLY A 43 40.09 8.26 0.81
CA GLY A 43 39.39 7.85 -0.39
C GLY A 43 37.98 8.41 -0.29
N ASP A 44 37.55 9.07 -1.36
CA ASP A 44 36.15 9.34 -1.61
C ASP A 44 35.43 8.04 -1.28
N SER A 45 34.84 8.00 -0.08
CA SER A 45 33.74 7.10 0.16
C SER A 45 32.69 7.74 -0.72
N GLU A 46 32.64 7.30 -1.97
CA GLU A 46 31.45 7.42 -2.79
C GLU A 46 30.35 6.94 -1.84
N ALA A 47 29.68 7.90 -1.21
CA ALA A 47 28.53 7.64 -0.41
C ALA A 47 27.57 7.08 -1.44
N SER A 48 27.53 5.75 -1.52
CA SER A 48 26.56 5.05 -2.34
C SER A 48 25.24 5.71 -1.96
N GLU A 49 24.61 6.33 -2.95
CA GLU A 49 23.33 6.97 -2.72
C GLU A 49 22.45 5.93 -2.02
N PRO A 50 21.76 6.29 -0.93
CA PRO A 50 21.02 5.30 -0.15
C PRO A 50 19.99 4.67 -1.09
N GLY A 51 20.24 3.43 -1.49
CA GLY A 51 19.26 2.62 -2.18
C GLY A 51 18.13 2.28 -1.20
N TYR A 52 16.93 2.14 -1.74
CA TYR A 52 15.80 1.63 -0.99
C TYR A 52 15.71 0.11 -1.20
N ASP A 53 15.29 -0.63 -0.17
CA ASP A 53 14.70 -1.94 -0.42
C ASP A 53 13.26 -1.73 -0.94
N GLN A 54 12.91 -2.48 -1.99
CA GLN A 54 11.59 -2.35 -2.63
C GLN A 54 10.46 -2.70 -1.66
N CYS A 55 9.45 -1.83 -1.61
CA CYS A 55 8.24 -2.13 -0.88
C CYS A 55 7.36 -3.14 -1.63
N HIS A 56 6.80 -4.10 -0.89
CA HIS A 56 5.95 -5.17 -1.42
C HIS A 56 4.45 -4.94 -1.20
N LEU A 57 4.05 -3.75 -0.78
CA LEU A 57 2.63 -3.40 -0.68
C LEU A 57 2.08 -3.14 -2.09
N VAL A 58 0.90 -3.69 -2.38
CA VAL A 58 0.17 -3.42 -3.62
C VAL A 58 -0.38 -1.99 -3.59
N ARG A 59 -0.91 -1.52 -2.45
CA ARG A 59 -1.43 -0.15 -2.34
C ARG A 59 -0.48 0.72 -1.55
N ILE A 60 0.12 1.70 -2.23
CA ILE A 60 1.05 2.64 -1.62
C ILE A 60 0.45 4.04 -1.59
N GLU A 61 0.32 4.57 -0.38
CA GLU A 61 -0.13 5.94 -0.17
C GLU A 61 0.98 6.95 -0.49
N TYR A 62 0.70 7.90 -1.39
CA TYR A 62 1.70 8.89 -1.82
C TYR A 62 2.38 9.63 -0.67
N HIS A 63 1.63 9.98 0.38
CA HIS A 63 2.17 10.72 1.52
C HIS A 63 3.20 9.94 2.35
N ARG A 64 3.26 8.61 2.20
CA ARG A 64 4.26 7.77 2.86
C ARG A 64 5.56 7.70 2.08
N LEU A 65 5.53 7.98 0.78
CA LEU A 65 6.71 7.89 -0.08
C LEU A 65 7.79 8.92 0.32
N PRO A 66 9.08 8.56 0.15
CA PRO A 66 10.20 9.48 0.29
C PRO A 66 10.04 10.76 -0.55
N GLY A 67 10.63 11.86 -0.09
CA GLY A 67 10.47 13.16 -0.76
C GLY A 67 11.06 13.22 -2.18
N ASP A 68 12.16 12.52 -2.41
CA ASP A 68 12.78 12.34 -3.73
C ASP A 68 11.90 11.50 -4.67
N VAL A 69 11.36 10.37 -4.19
CA VAL A 69 10.42 9.53 -4.96
C VAL A 69 9.15 10.33 -5.33
N ARG A 70 8.62 11.11 -4.39
CA ARG A 70 7.47 12.00 -4.66
C ARG A 70 7.78 13.05 -5.72
N THR A 71 9.01 13.58 -5.74
CA THR A 71 9.42 14.57 -6.75
C THR A 71 9.40 13.97 -8.16
N GLU A 72 9.82 12.71 -8.32
CA GLU A 72 9.74 11.99 -9.61
C GLU A 72 8.29 11.75 -10.04
N ILE A 73 7.43 11.36 -9.10
CA ILE A 73 5.98 11.18 -9.33
C ILE A 73 5.33 12.48 -9.76
N ASP A 74 5.59 13.58 -9.04
CA ASP A 74 5.03 14.90 -9.37
C ASP A 74 5.45 15.32 -10.78
N ALA A 75 6.73 15.14 -11.13
CA ALA A 75 7.23 15.44 -12.46
C ALA A 75 6.58 14.58 -13.54
N ALA A 76 6.34 13.29 -13.28
CA ALA A 76 5.66 12.39 -14.21
C ALA A 76 4.20 12.80 -14.42
N LEU A 77 3.48 13.22 -13.37
CA LEU A 77 2.10 13.68 -13.48
C LEU A 77 1.99 15.02 -14.22
N GLU A 78 2.92 15.93 -13.99
CA GLU A 78 2.92 17.25 -14.65
C GLU A 78 3.25 17.16 -16.13
N ASN A 79 4.19 16.28 -16.52
CA ASN A 79 4.71 16.20 -17.88
C ASN A 79 4.16 15.01 -18.69
N GLY A 80 3.46 14.08 -18.04
CA GLY A 80 2.98 12.81 -18.60
C GLY A 80 3.98 11.66 -18.45
N ASP A 81 5.27 11.97 -18.35
CA ASP A 81 6.35 11.03 -18.05
C ASP A 81 7.50 11.71 -17.30
N TYR A 82 8.34 10.91 -16.65
CA TYR A 82 9.60 11.36 -16.07
C TYR A 82 10.74 10.43 -16.50
N ARG A 83 11.75 10.98 -17.16
CA ARG A 83 12.91 10.23 -17.67
C ARG A 83 14.19 10.57 -16.90
N SER A 84 14.89 9.55 -16.44
CA SER A 84 16.16 9.67 -15.72
C SER A 84 17.07 8.47 -15.97
N GLU A 85 18.37 8.63 -15.74
CA GLU A 85 19.35 7.52 -15.78
C GLU A 85 19.13 6.53 -14.63
N SER A 86 18.62 7.03 -13.50
CA SER A 86 18.19 6.23 -12.35
C SER A 86 16.88 6.79 -11.80
N LEU A 87 15.93 5.91 -11.48
CA LEU A 87 14.64 6.27 -10.90
C LEU A 87 14.63 5.82 -9.44
N ARG A 88 14.51 6.76 -8.52
CA ARG A 88 14.30 6.45 -7.09
C ARG A 88 13.00 5.70 -6.88
N PHE A 89 12.01 5.95 -7.72
CA PHE A 89 10.76 5.20 -7.73
C PHE A 89 10.98 3.69 -7.87
N ASP A 90 11.81 3.27 -8.83
CA ASP A 90 12.07 1.84 -9.11
C ASP A 90 12.86 1.16 -7.99
N ASP A 91 13.69 1.93 -7.27
CA ASP A 91 14.38 1.45 -6.07
C ASP A 91 13.39 1.26 -4.89
N ALA A 92 12.45 2.19 -4.71
CA ALA A 92 11.56 2.22 -3.55
C ALA A 92 10.30 1.36 -3.68
N VAL A 93 9.81 1.17 -4.91
CA VAL A 93 8.51 0.60 -5.24
C VAL A 93 8.64 -0.39 -6.39
N ASP A 94 8.07 -1.58 -6.24
CA ASP A 94 7.89 -2.49 -7.36
C ASP A 94 6.76 -1.98 -8.26
N ALA A 95 7.11 -1.29 -9.34
CA ALA A 95 6.19 -0.73 -10.32
C ALA A 95 5.34 -1.79 -11.03
N SER A 96 5.77 -3.06 -11.04
CA SER A 96 5.04 -4.14 -11.72
C SER A 96 3.90 -4.71 -10.88
N TYR A 97 3.95 -4.47 -9.56
CA TYR A 97 3.06 -5.06 -8.58
C TYR A 97 2.22 -4.03 -7.82
N SER A 98 2.71 -2.79 -7.71
CA SER A 98 2.17 -1.77 -6.81
C SER A 98 1.41 -0.67 -7.55
N TYR A 99 0.49 -0.04 -6.84
CA TYR A 99 -0.26 1.15 -7.23
C TYR A 99 0.08 2.30 -6.30
N VAL A 100 0.12 3.51 -6.83
CA VAL A 100 0.28 4.74 -6.04
C VAL A 100 -1.06 5.43 -5.91
N VAL A 101 -1.47 5.74 -4.68
CA VAL A 101 -2.73 6.46 -4.40
C VAL A 101 -2.41 7.90 -4.03
N ILE A 102 -2.96 8.84 -4.81
CA ILE A 102 -2.78 10.29 -4.65
C ILE A 102 -4.15 10.91 -4.52
N ASP A 103 -4.45 11.53 -3.37
CA ASP A 103 -5.74 12.18 -3.10
C ASP A 103 -6.95 11.27 -3.44
N ASP A 104 -6.90 10.01 -2.99
CA ASP A 104 -7.88 8.95 -3.25
C ASP A 104 -8.00 8.47 -4.73
N THR A 105 -7.16 8.98 -5.63
CA THR A 105 -7.06 8.52 -7.02
C THR A 105 -5.92 7.50 -7.18
N PRO A 106 -6.20 6.27 -7.64
CA PRO A 106 -5.16 5.28 -7.87
C PRO A 106 -4.51 5.44 -9.25
N TYR A 107 -3.19 5.28 -9.27
CA TYR A 107 -2.36 5.27 -10.48
C TYR A 107 -1.61 3.94 -10.59
N ASP A 108 -1.62 3.36 -11.78
CA ASP A 108 -0.78 2.23 -12.20
C ASP A 108 0.58 2.79 -12.71
N PRO A 109 1.66 2.66 -11.92
CA PRO A 109 2.98 3.09 -12.32
C PRO A 109 3.57 2.11 -13.34
N ARG A 110 4.23 2.64 -14.36
CA ARG A 110 4.99 1.84 -15.34
C ARG A 110 6.39 2.42 -15.46
N VAL A 111 7.38 1.54 -15.34
CA VAL A 111 8.78 1.85 -15.59
C VAL A 111 9.20 1.13 -16.86
N GLU A 112 9.64 1.88 -17.86
CA GLU A 112 10.13 1.34 -19.12
C GLU A 112 11.60 1.73 -19.33
N ASP A 113 12.42 0.76 -19.76
CA ASP A 113 13.77 1.03 -20.26
C ASP A 113 13.68 1.55 -21.70
N VAL A 114 13.95 2.83 -21.92
CA VAL A 114 13.88 3.44 -23.26
C VAL A 114 15.19 3.21 -24.02
N ASP A 115 16.32 3.27 -23.32
CA ASP A 115 17.68 3.03 -23.82
C ASP A 115 18.53 2.41 -22.69
N SER A 116 19.76 1.95 -22.97
CA SER A 116 20.66 1.39 -21.95
C SER A 116 21.13 2.40 -20.88
N GLU A 117 20.73 3.67 -21.01
CA GLU A 117 21.17 4.78 -20.18
C GLU A 117 20.01 5.49 -19.48
N ALA A 118 18.75 5.16 -19.77
CA ALA A 118 17.62 5.86 -19.16
C ALA A 118 16.37 5.01 -19.02
N LYS A 119 15.69 5.22 -17.90
CA LYS A 119 14.37 4.69 -17.57
C LYS A 119 13.34 5.82 -17.62
N THR A 120 12.10 5.46 -17.92
CA THR A 120 10.96 6.37 -17.92
C THR A 120 9.89 5.87 -16.97
N LEU A 121 9.47 6.73 -16.05
CA LEU A 121 8.30 6.54 -15.19
C LEU A 121 7.07 7.17 -15.83
N MET A 122 5.99 6.40 -15.92
CA MET A 122 4.66 6.83 -16.35
C MET A 122 3.63 6.45 -15.30
N LEU A 123 2.61 7.29 -15.11
CA LEU A 123 1.52 7.04 -14.16
C LEU A 123 0.20 7.10 -14.93
N THR A 124 -0.51 5.97 -14.96
CA THR A 124 -1.82 5.89 -15.60
C THR A 124 -2.89 5.83 -14.53
N GLU A 125 -3.80 6.81 -14.53
CA GLU A 125 -4.98 6.77 -13.65
C GLU A 125 -5.82 5.54 -13.97
N VAL A 126 -6.26 4.84 -12.93
CA VAL A 126 -7.14 3.67 -13.02
C VAL A 126 -8.37 3.85 -12.16
N ASP A 127 -9.44 3.10 -12.43
CA ASP A 127 -10.68 3.20 -11.65
C ASP A 127 -10.54 2.62 -10.24
N SER A 128 -9.71 1.59 -10.06
CA SER A 128 -9.53 0.90 -8.78
C SER A 128 -8.18 0.18 -8.66
N VAL A 129 -7.72 -0.03 -7.42
CA VAL A 129 -6.54 -0.85 -7.12
C VAL A 129 -6.94 -2.32 -7.17
N ARG A 130 -6.18 -3.14 -7.90
CA ARG A 130 -6.43 -4.58 -8.04
C ARG A 130 -5.30 -5.40 -7.45
N LYS A 131 -5.62 -6.36 -6.59
CA LYS A 131 -4.68 -7.29 -5.96
C LYS A 131 -4.30 -8.39 -6.96
N PRO A 132 -3.01 -8.56 -7.33
CA PRO A 132 -2.60 -9.59 -8.28
C PRO A 132 -2.92 -11.03 -7.83
N ASP A 133 -2.83 -11.27 -6.52
CA ASP A 133 -3.21 -12.53 -5.87
C ASP A 133 -4.41 -12.32 -4.93
N PRO A 134 -5.63 -12.28 -5.47
CA PRO A 134 -6.80 -11.85 -4.72
C PRO A 134 -7.26 -12.91 -3.70
N PRO A 135 -7.76 -12.49 -2.52
CA PRO A 135 -8.24 -13.42 -1.52
C PRO A 135 -9.46 -14.16 -2.06
N SER A 136 -9.50 -15.44 -1.74
CA SER A 136 -10.68 -16.29 -1.96
C SER A 136 -11.46 -16.43 -0.66
N PHE A 137 -12.70 -16.89 -0.74
CA PHE A 137 -13.37 -17.44 0.43
C PHE A 137 -13.83 -18.86 0.18
N THR A 138 -13.76 -19.70 1.22
CA THR A 138 -14.18 -21.10 1.17
C THR A 138 -15.34 -21.30 2.12
N VAL A 139 -16.45 -21.85 1.62
CA VAL A 139 -17.57 -22.31 2.44
C VAL A 139 -17.45 -23.82 2.61
N ARG A 140 -17.21 -24.26 3.83
CA ARG A 140 -16.95 -25.64 4.21
C ARG A 140 -18.06 -26.14 5.12
N ASN A 141 -18.60 -27.30 4.80
CA ASN A 141 -19.48 -28.04 5.70
C ASN A 141 -18.66 -29.08 6.47
N THR A 142 -18.61 -28.94 7.79
CA THR A 142 -17.92 -29.88 8.69
C THR A 142 -18.89 -30.78 9.45
N ALA A 143 -20.20 -30.59 9.25
CA ALA A 143 -21.23 -31.43 9.84
C ALA A 143 -21.30 -32.80 9.14
N ASP A 144 -21.90 -33.78 9.83
CA ASP A 144 -22.09 -35.16 9.34
C ASP A 144 -23.32 -35.30 8.41
N ARG A 145 -23.84 -34.18 7.89
CA ARG A 145 -25.00 -34.10 6.99
C ARG A 145 -24.79 -33.04 5.92
N GLU A 146 -25.55 -33.11 4.83
CA GLU A 146 -25.60 -32.04 3.84
C GLU A 146 -26.29 -30.78 4.40
N HIS A 147 -25.85 -29.62 3.91
CA HIS A 147 -26.47 -28.33 4.20
C HIS A 147 -26.80 -27.58 2.90
N GLU A 148 -28.02 -27.08 2.77
CA GLU A 148 -28.37 -26.09 1.76
C GLU A 148 -28.07 -24.70 2.32
N VAL A 149 -27.36 -23.88 1.55
CA VAL A 149 -26.77 -22.63 2.01
C VAL A 149 -27.00 -21.54 0.96
N ARG A 150 -27.54 -20.39 1.36
CA ARG A 150 -27.54 -19.16 0.57
C ARG A 150 -26.28 -18.36 0.88
N ILE A 151 -25.54 -18.00 -0.17
CA ILE A 151 -24.28 -17.27 -0.09
C ILE A 151 -24.43 -16.00 -0.93
N GLU A 152 -24.19 -14.86 -0.30
CA GLU A 152 -24.23 -13.56 -0.92
C GLU A 152 -22.94 -12.81 -0.61
N LEU A 153 -22.31 -12.21 -1.62
CA LEU A 153 -21.23 -11.25 -1.44
C LEU A 153 -21.58 -9.99 -2.23
N ALA A 154 -21.71 -8.87 -1.52
CA ALA A 154 -22.13 -7.60 -2.11
C ALA A 154 -21.07 -6.51 -1.92
N GLY A 155 -20.74 -5.83 -3.03
CA GLY A 155 -20.06 -4.52 -3.03
C GLY A 155 -21.03 -3.45 -3.53
N GLU A 156 -20.63 -2.65 -4.51
CA GLU A 156 -21.55 -1.77 -5.24
C GLU A 156 -22.57 -2.58 -6.08
N GLU A 157 -22.11 -3.72 -6.61
CA GLU A 157 -22.90 -4.72 -7.33
C GLU A 157 -22.75 -6.10 -6.64
N PRO A 158 -23.73 -7.00 -6.79
CA PRO A 158 -23.61 -8.36 -6.26
C PRO A 158 -22.53 -9.14 -7.02
N LEU A 159 -21.54 -9.65 -6.28
CA LEU A 159 -20.43 -10.46 -6.80
C LEU A 159 -20.74 -11.96 -6.72
N VAL A 160 -21.46 -12.36 -5.66
CA VAL A 160 -21.96 -13.73 -5.47
C VAL A 160 -23.40 -13.61 -4.96
N ASP A 161 -24.30 -14.38 -5.57
CA ASP A 161 -25.68 -14.60 -5.09
C ASP A 161 -26.11 -15.97 -5.59
N GLU A 162 -25.98 -16.99 -4.73
CA GLU A 162 -26.46 -18.33 -5.06
C GLU A 162 -26.94 -19.11 -3.84
N THR A 163 -27.72 -20.15 -4.10
CA THR A 163 -28.06 -21.18 -3.13
C THR A 163 -27.44 -22.50 -3.59
N VAL A 164 -26.72 -23.16 -2.69
CA VAL A 164 -25.96 -24.38 -2.98
C VAL A 164 -26.15 -25.42 -1.87
N THR A 165 -26.23 -26.68 -2.26
CA THR A 165 -26.09 -27.80 -1.33
C THR A 165 -24.61 -28.17 -1.18
N ILE A 166 -24.10 -28.17 0.04
CA ILE A 166 -22.74 -28.60 0.39
C ILE A 166 -22.84 -29.93 1.14
N GLU A 167 -22.29 -30.98 0.55
CA GLU A 167 -22.24 -32.31 1.15
C GLU A 167 -21.46 -32.31 2.48
N SER A 168 -21.68 -33.34 3.28
CA SER A 168 -20.95 -33.54 4.53
C SER A 168 -19.43 -33.62 4.27
N HIS A 169 -18.65 -32.86 5.05
CA HIS A 169 -17.18 -32.76 4.93
C HIS A 169 -16.67 -32.20 3.59
N ASP A 170 -17.54 -31.56 2.79
CA ASP A 170 -17.19 -30.96 1.50
C ASP A 170 -17.08 -29.42 1.60
N PHE A 171 -16.60 -28.79 0.53
CA PHE A 171 -16.42 -27.35 0.47
C PHE A 171 -16.61 -26.79 -0.95
N ARG A 172 -16.92 -25.49 -1.00
CA ARG A 172 -16.94 -24.71 -2.23
C ARG A 172 -16.09 -23.45 -2.07
N LYS A 173 -15.23 -23.19 -3.05
CA LYS A 173 -14.28 -22.06 -3.06
C LYS A 173 -14.69 -21.01 -4.09
N TYR A 174 -14.55 -19.75 -3.71
CA TYR A 174 -14.98 -18.59 -4.50
C TYR A 174 -13.82 -17.61 -4.69
N HIS A 175 -13.74 -17.03 -5.88
CA HIS A 175 -12.80 -15.96 -6.25
C HIS A 175 -13.61 -14.76 -6.76
N PRO A 176 -14.22 -13.99 -5.85
CA PRO A 176 -15.29 -13.07 -6.23
C PRO A 176 -14.81 -11.77 -6.88
N THR A 177 -13.67 -11.25 -6.42
CA THR A 177 -13.13 -9.96 -6.87
C THR A 177 -11.64 -9.89 -6.56
N ASP A 178 -10.92 -9.16 -7.39
CA ASP A 178 -9.54 -8.73 -7.18
C ASP A 178 -9.41 -7.28 -6.72
N GLU A 179 -10.50 -6.53 -6.72
CA GLU A 179 -10.52 -5.13 -6.37
C GLU A 179 -10.36 -4.90 -4.87
N PHE A 180 -9.52 -3.94 -4.49
CA PHE A 180 -9.39 -3.48 -3.11
C PHE A 180 -10.71 -2.89 -2.61
N GLY A 181 -11.17 -3.32 -1.44
CA GLY A 181 -12.44 -2.88 -0.92
C GLY A 181 -12.95 -3.72 0.25
N SER A 182 -14.08 -3.30 0.79
CA SER A 182 -14.83 -4.00 1.84
C SER A 182 -16.17 -4.44 1.26
N TYR A 183 -16.51 -5.70 1.49
CA TYR A 183 -17.64 -6.39 0.91
C TYR A 183 -18.42 -7.12 2.01
N GLU A 184 -19.75 -7.06 1.97
CA GLU A 184 -20.58 -7.80 2.93
C GLU A 184 -20.77 -9.25 2.44
N LEU A 185 -20.18 -10.20 3.14
CA LEU A 185 -20.42 -11.63 2.97
C LEU A 185 -21.56 -12.06 3.89
N THR A 186 -22.67 -12.50 3.32
CA THR A 186 -23.78 -13.12 4.04
C THR A 186 -23.85 -14.61 3.72
N VAL A 187 -23.92 -15.43 4.76
CA VAL A 187 -24.10 -16.88 4.65
C VAL A 187 -25.29 -17.30 5.51
N GLU A 188 -26.27 -17.94 4.89
CA GLU A 188 -27.49 -18.41 5.53
C GLU A 188 -27.66 -19.91 5.29
N THR A 189 -27.76 -20.69 6.37
CA THR A 189 -28.12 -22.11 6.29
C THR A 189 -29.63 -22.26 6.17
N LEU A 190 -30.09 -22.96 5.14
CA LEU A 190 -31.51 -23.22 4.86
C LEU A 190 -31.98 -24.60 5.35
N THR A 191 -31.03 -25.48 5.66
CA THR A 191 -31.30 -26.77 6.30
C THR A 191 -30.48 -26.94 7.58
N GLY A 192 -31.01 -27.73 8.52
CA GLY A 192 -30.40 -27.93 9.84
C GLY A 192 -30.79 -26.84 10.83
N SER A 193 -29.80 -26.19 11.45
CA SER A 193 -30.00 -24.95 12.20
C SER A 193 -30.08 -23.78 11.21
N GLU A 194 -31.26 -23.17 11.08
CA GLU A 194 -31.41 -21.95 10.28
C GLU A 194 -30.65 -20.81 10.97
N GLU A 195 -29.54 -20.39 10.38
CA GLU A 195 -28.67 -19.35 10.93
C GLU A 195 -28.15 -18.46 9.80
N THR A 196 -28.14 -17.16 10.03
CA THR A 196 -27.55 -16.17 9.13
C THR A 196 -26.34 -15.53 9.78
N ARG A 197 -25.22 -15.48 9.06
CA ARG A 197 -24.01 -14.75 9.44
C ARG A 197 -23.67 -13.71 8.40
N ARG A 198 -23.29 -12.54 8.90
CA ARG A 198 -22.71 -11.44 8.12
C ARG A 198 -21.26 -11.24 8.54
N PHE A 199 -20.41 -11.00 7.57
CA PHE A 199 -18.98 -10.79 7.75
C PHE A 199 -18.49 -9.72 6.79
N ASP A 200 -17.58 -8.87 7.27
CA ASP A 200 -16.90 -7.87 6.46
C ASP A 200 -15.68 -8.53 5.77
N PHE A 201 -15.86 -8.96 4.53
CA PHE A 201 -14.81 -9.51 3.69
C PHE A 201 -14.03 -8.38 3.05
N VAL A 202 -12.75 -8.29 3.34
CA VAL A 202 -11.93 -7.17 2.85
C VAL A 202 -10.82 -7.68 1.95
N VAL A 203 -10.63 -6.98 0.84
CA VAL A 203 -9.49 -7.12 -0.06
C VAL A 203 -8.56 -5.94 0.21
N ASP A 204 -7.44 -6.20 0.86
CA ASP A 204 -6.37 -5.24 1.11
C ASP A 204 -5.01 -5.95 1.09
N ASP A 205 -3.91 -5.25 1.38
CA ASP A 205 -2.57 -5.83 1.41
C ASP A 205 -2.43 -6.97 2.43
N PHE A 206 -3.06 -6.84 3.59
CA PHE A 206 -2.83 -7.68 4.76
C PHE A 206 -3.75 -8.89 4.82
N ARG A 207 -4.94 -8.80 4.23
CA ARG A 207 -5.94 -9.86 4.29
C ARG A 207 -5.73 -10.92 3.22
N THR A 208 -5.93 -12.16 3.65
CA THR A 208 -5.83 -13.36 2.81
C THR A 208 -7.17 -14.07 2.73
N GLU A 209 -7.14 -15.40 2.57
CA GLU A 209 -8.33 -16.21 2.38
C GLU A 209 -9.28 -16.12 3.58
N ALA A 210 -10.59 -16.12 3.30
CA ALA A 210 -11.63 -16.27 4.29
C ALA A 210 -12.15 -17.71 4.34
N GLU A 211 -12.48 -18.18 5.54
CA GLU A 211 -13.09 -19.48 5.75
C GLU A 211 -14.43 -19.31 6.46
N VAL A 212 -15.47 -19.84 5.84
CA VAL A 212 -16.80 -20.03 6.42
C VAL A 212 -16.94 -21.50 6.76
N THR A 213 -17.07 -21.81 8.04
CA THR A 213 -17.25 -23.17 8.54
C THR A 213 -18.67 -23.35 9.04
N ILE A 214 -19.40 -24.28 8.44
CA ILE A 214 -20.75 -24.68 8.83
C ILE A 214 -20.62 -25.95 9.68
N THR A 215 -21.21 -25.90 10.86
CA THR A 215 -21.33 -27.04 11.78
C THR A 215 -22.79 -27.39 11.98
N ASP A 216 -23.09 -28.43 12.76
CA ASP A 216 -24.47 -28.79 13.08
C ASP A 216 -25.22 -27.73 13.88
N ASP A 217 -24.50 -26.87 14.61
CA ASP A 217 -25.06 -25.94 15.59
C ASP A 217 -24.89 -24.47 15.18
N GLU A 218 -23.85 -24.12 14.43
CA GLU A 218 -23.49 -22.73 14.13
C GLU A 218 -22.68 -22.54 12.84
N VAL A 219 -22.66 -21.30 12.35
CA VAL A 219 -21.81 -20.85 11.24
C VAL A 219 -20.71 -19.93 11.77
N HIS A 220 -19.45 -20.29 11.51
CA HIS A 220 -18.27 -19.46 11.81
C HIS A 220 -17.71 -18.85 10.56
N VAL A 221 -17.30 -17.57 10.63
CA VAL A 221 -16.62 -16.89 9.53
C VAL A 221 -15.36 -16.22 10.08
N SER A 222 -14.25 -16.40 9.38
CA SER A 222 -12.98 -15.73 9.69
C SER A 222 -12.22 -15.40 8.41
N GLN A 223 -11.32 -14.43 8.48
CA GLN A 223 -10.42 -14.09 7.38
C GLN A 223 -8.99 -13.97 7.92
N GLY A 224 -8.04 -14.55 7.19
CA GLY A 224 -6.64 -14.50 7.54
C GLY A 224 -6.08 -13.07 7.43
N VAL A 225 -5.13 -12.75 8.30
CA VAL A 225 -4.38 -11.49 8.29
C VAL A 225 -2.90 -11.83 8.36
N ILE A 226 -2.12 -11.30 7.43
CA ILE A 226 -0.67 -11.35 7.42
C ILE A 226 -0.16 -9.99 7.88
N ASP A 227 0.81 -10.03 8.80
CA ASP A 227 1.55 -8.85 9.23
C ASP A 227 2.76 -8.68 8.30
N TYR A 228 2.68 -7.73 7.36
CA TYR A 228 3.82 -7.35 6.53
C TYR A 228 4.69 -6.35 7.29
N ALA A 229 6.01 -6.51 7.16
CA ALA A 229 6.90 -5.44 7.58
C ALA A 229 6.53 -4.14 6.83
N PRO A 230 6.53 -2.98 7.50
CA PRO A 230 6.33 -1.72 6.81
C PRO A 230 7.41 -1.54 5.74
N CYS A 231 7.13 -0.74 4.70
CA CYS A 231 8.17 -0.34 3.77
C CYS A 231 9.33 0.29 4.56
N GLU A 232 10.59 -0.03 4.23
CA GLU A 232 11.74 0.43 5.03
C GLU A 232 11.83 1.95 5.18
N TRP A 233 11.31 2.67 4.19
CA TRP A 233 11.27 4.12 4.15
C TRP A 233 10.06 4.76 4.85
N ASP A 234 9.13 3.97 5.42
CA ASP A 234 7.94 4.42 6.18
C ASP A 234 8.25 4.63 7.68
N GLY A 235 9.52 4.89 8.04
CA GLY A 235 10.07 4.91 9.40
C GLY A 235 10.51 6.26 9.96
#